data_AF-A0AAE0AFJ6-F1
#
_entry.id   AF-A0AAE0AFJ6-F1
#
_cell.length_a   1.000
_cell.length_b   1.000
_cell.length_c   1.000
_cell.angle_alpha   90.00
_cell.angle_beta   90.00
_cell.angle_gamma   90.00
#
_symmetry.space_group_name_H-M   'P 1'
#
loop_
_entity.id
_entity.type
_entity.pdbx_description
1 polymer ?
#
loop_
_entity_poly.entity_id
_entity_poly.type
_entity_poly.pdbx_seq_one_letter_code
_entity_poly.pdbx_strand_id
1 'polypeptide(L)'
;MIDDYELIGIRYKGSRFTRARGRYTSTLVEKRLDRDLVHNGCVSCWRDISCVALPRRFSDHSLLLIQFWTLIPRPMPFRFQSMWFYHSDFLDIARRVWSPLSIGSHP
;
A
#
# COMPACT_ATOMS: atom_id res chain seq x y z
N MET A 1 -15.54 14.75 17.68
CA MET A 1 -14.14 14.40 17.34
C MET A 1 -13.94 13.81 15.95
N ILE A 2 -14.87 13.05 15.36
CA ILE A 2 -14.79 12.64 13.94
C ILE A 2 -15.62 13.61 13.08
N ASP A 3 -16.83 13.92 13.55
CA ASP A 3 -17.75 14.83 12.85
C ASP A 3 -17.23 16.27 12.79
N ASP A 4 -16.51 16.72 13.83
CA ASP A 4 -15.93 18.08 13.91
C ASP A 4 -14.85 18.36 12.84
N TYR A 5 -14.32 17.31 12.19
CA TYR A 5 -13.24 17.41 11.20
C TYR A 5 -13.67 16.92 9.80
N GLU A 6 -14.98 16.78 9.56
CA GLU A 6 -15.53 16.31 8.29
C GLU A 6 -14.92 14.99 7.80
N LEU A 7 -14.56 14.11 8.73
CA LEU A 7 -13.98 12.81 8.44
C LEU A 7 -15.08 11.77 8.23
N ILE A 8 -14.97 11.02 7.14
CA ILE A 8 -15.91 9.95 6.80
C ILE A 8 -15.20 8.61 6.71
N GLY A 9 -15.94 7.53 6.98
CA GLY A 9 -15.47 6.17 6.71
C GLY A 9 -15.47 5.86 5.22
N ILE A 10 -14.45 5.15 4.74
CA ILE A 10 -14.37 4.72 3.34
C ILE A 10 -14.93 3.31 3.14
N ARG A 11 -15.15 2.95 1.88
CA ARG A 11 -15.68 1.64 1.52
C ARG A 11 -14.70 0.54 1.93
N TYR A 12 -15.12 -0.31 2.86
CA TYR A 12 -14.27 -1.32 3.48
C TYR A 12 -14.51 -2.73 2.92
N LYS A 13 -13.43 -3.50 2.71
CA LYS A 13 -13.46 -4.89 2.24
C LYS A 13 -12.53 -5.78 3.08
N GLY A 14 -12.70 -7.10 2.97
CA GLY A 14 -11.89 -8.09 3.69
C GLY A 14 -12.45 -8.41 5.07
N SER A 15 -11.58 -8.79 6.01
CA SER A 15 -11.99 -9.19 7.35
C SER A 15 -12.68 -8.04 8.10
N ARG A 16 -13.82 -8.30 8.73
CA ARG A 16 -14.54 -7.27 9.53
C ARG A 16 -13.73 -6.75 10.72
N PHE A 17 -12.80 -7.57 11.22
CA PHE A 17 -11.96 -7.27 12.38
C PHE A 17 -10.53 -7.02 11.93
N THR A 18 -9.94 -5.96 12.46
CA THR A 18 -8.56 -5.57 12.14
C THR A 18 -7.58 -6.11 13.16
N ARG A 19 -8.05 -6.68 14.27
CA ARG A 19 -7.22 -7.34 15.26
C ARG A 19 -7.85 -8.63 15.74
N ALA A 20 -7.03 -9.67 15.92
CA ALA A 20 -7.42 -10.95 16.49
C ALA A 20 -6.36 -11.46 17.47
N ARG A 21 -6.76 -11.71 18.72
CA ARG A 21 -5.89 -12.25 19.78
C ARG A 21 -6.45 -13.58 20.28
N GLY A 22 -5.59 -14.56 20.54
CA GLY A 22 -5.98 -15.91 20.97
C GLY A 22 -5.71 -16.95 19.88
N ARG A 23 -5.33 -18.17 20.29
CA ARG A 23 -4.90 -19.24 19.36
C ARG A 23 -6.00 -20.26 19.07
N TYR A 24 -6.98 -20.37 19.97
CA TYR A 24 -8.09 -21.31 19.88
C TYR A 24 -9.40 -20.55 19.80
N THR A 25 -10.41 -21.15 19.16
CA THR A 25 -11.76 -20.57 19.04
C THR A 25 -12.36 -20.17 20.38
N SER A 26 -12.14 -20.94 21.45
CA SER A 26 -12.59 -20.63 22.81
C SER A 26 -11.90 -19.41 23.44
N THR A 27 -10.74 -19.01 22.91
CA THR A 27 -9.92 -17.89 23.41
C THR A 27 -9.81 -16.74 22.41
N LEU A 28 -10.43 -16.88 21.23
CA LEU A 28 -10.31 -15.93 20.14
C LEU A 28 -11.14 -14.68 20.45
N VAL A 29 -10.45 -13.55 20.52
CA VAL A 29 -11.05 -12.23 20.67
C VAL A 29 -10.69 -11.41 19.45
N GLU A 30 -11.71 -11.06 18.65
CA GLU A 30 -11.54 -10.21 17.47
C GLU A 30 -12.17 -8.83 17.70
N LYS A 31 -11.47 -7.78 17.27
CA LYS A 31 -11.92 -6.39 17.40
C LYS A 31 -11.54 -5.60 16.14
N ARG A 32 -12.35 -4.60 15.81
CA ARG A 32 -12.01 -3.57 14.81
C ARG A 32 -11.45 -2.35 15.53
N LEU A 33 -10.13 -2.28 15.63
CA LEU A 33 -9.42 -1.20 16.35
C LEU A 33 -8.82 -0.17 15.39
N ASP A 34 -8.54 -0.57 14.17
CA ASP A 34 -7.96 0.28 13.14
C ASP A 34 -9.11 0.89 12.32
N ARG A 35 -9.04 2.21 12.09
CA ARG A 35 -10.09 2.99 11.43
C ARG A 35 -9.54 3.64 10.16
N ASP A 36 -10.30 3.50 9.10
CA ASP A 36 -10.06 4.06 7.78
C ASP A 36 -10.95 5.30 7.58
N LEU A 37 -10.40 6.47 7.92
CA LEU A 37 -11.06 7.76 7.82
C LEU A 37 -10.38 8.65 6.78
N VAL A 38 -11.17 9.36 5.99
CA VAL A 38 -10.69 10.39 5.06
C VAL A 38 -11.51 11.65 5.20
N HIS A 39 -10.91 12.80 4.90
CA HIS A 39 -11.64 14.06 4.81
C HIS A 39 -12.68 14.00 3.69
N ASN A 40 -13.86 14.58 3.90
CA ASN A 40 -14.94 14.58 2.92
C ASN A 40 -14.51 15.12 1.54
N GLY A 41 -13.70 16.18 1.53
CA GLY A 41 -13.11 16.74 0.30
C GLY A 41 -12.18 15.79 -0.47
N CYS A 42 -11.71 14.67 0.11
CA CYS A 42 -11.00 13.65 -0.64
C CYS A 42 -11.93 12.92 -1.61
N VAL A 43 -13.20 12.70 -1.26
CA VAL A 43 -14.15 11.97 -2.10
C VAL A 43 -14.40 12.69 -3.42
N SER A 44 -14.34 14.03 -3.44
CA SER A 44 -14.46 14.80 -4.69
C SER A 44 -13.21 14.69 -5.59
N CYS A 45 -12.05 14.36 -5.04
CA CYS A 45 -10.78 14.32 -5.78
C CYS A 45 -10.48 12.95 -6.41
N TRP A 46 -11.15 11.91 -5.96
CA TRP A 46 -10.87 10.52 -6.35
C TRP A 46 -12.16 9.85 -6.81
N ARG A 47 -12.07 9.02 -7.85
CA ARG A 47 -13.25 8.34 -8.39
C ARG A 47 -13.68 7.15 -7.53
N ASP A 48 -12.73 6.52 -6.86
CA ASP A 48 -13.02 5.51 -5.83
C ASP A 48 -11.94 5.58 -4.74
N ILE A 49 -12.37 5.43 -3.50
CA ILE A 49 -11.49 5.28 -2.34
C ILE A 49 -11.99 4.06 -1.58
N SER A 50 -11.12 3.09 -1.36
CA SER A 50 -11.49 1.88 -0.62
C SER A 50 -10.39 1.45 0.33
N CYS A 51 -10.79 0.74 1.38
CA CYS A 51 -9.89 0.10 2.32
C CYS A 51 -10.08 -1.40 2.27
N VAL A 52 -8.98 -2.15 2.29
CA VAL A 52 -9.01 -3.61 2.37
C VAL A 52 -8.19 -4.05 3.58
N ALA A 53 -8.81 -4.79 4.49
CA ALA A 53 -8.05 -5.51 5.51
C ALA A 53 -7.39 -6.74 4.91
N LEU A 54 -6.06 -6.72 4.87
CA LEU A 54 -5.25 -7.82 4.37
C LEU A 54 -5.21 -8.98 5.37
N PRO A 55 -4.98 -10.22 4.89
CA PRO A 55 -4.82 -11.38 5.76
C PRO A 55 -3.72 -11.17 6.81
N ARG A 56 -4.02 -11.53 8.06
CA ARG A 56 -3.05 -11.51 9.17
C ARG A 56 -2.05 -12.64 8.97
N ARG A 57 -0.77 -12.31 8.79
CA ARG A 57 0.30 -13.32 8.64
C ARG A 57 1.35 -13.24 9.75
N PHE A 58 1.73 -12.04 10.17
CA PHE A 58 2.87 -11.82 11.06
C PHE A 58 2.55 -10.95 12.28
N SER A 59 1.29 -10.53 12.45
CA SER A 59 0.83 -9.68 13.55
C SER A 59 -0.57 -10.10 13.99
N ASP A 60 -0.94 -9.79 15.23
CA ASP A 60 -2.33 -9.86 15.69
C ASP A 60 -3.21 -8.78 15.04
N HIS A 61 -2.60 -7.78 14.37
CA HIS A 61 -3.27 -6.80 13.52
C HIS A 61 -3.26 -7.18 12.03
N SER A 62 -4.35 -6.86 11.35
CA SER A 62 -4.46 -6.81 9.89
C SER A 62 -3.91 -5.49 9.38
N LEU A 63 -3.08 -5.56 8.34
CA LEU A 63 -2.71 -4.37 7.59
C LEU A 63 -3.94 -3.83 6.84
N LEU A 64 -4.19 -2.53 6.95
CA LEU A 64 -5.20 -1.84 6.15
C LEU A 64 -4.57 -1.25 4.90
N LEU A 65 -4.96 -1.75 3.73
CA LEU A 65 -4.55 -1.19 2.45
C LEU A 65 -5.60 -0.20 1.99
N ILE A 66 -5.26 1.09 2.01
CA ILE A 66 -6.09 2.16 1.45
C ILE A 66 -5.71 2.38 -0.01
N GLN A 67 -6.68 2.24 -0.90
CA GLN A 67 -6.52 2.39 -2.34
C GLN A 67 -7.29 3.62 -2.81
N PHE A 68 -6.58 4.51 -3.50
CA PHE A 68 -7.14 5.68 -4.17
C PHE A 68 -7.11 5.44 -5.67
N TRP A 69 -8.27 5.52 -6.31
CA TRP A 69 -8.39 5.33 -7.75
C TRP A 69 -8.83 6.63 -8.42
N THR A 70 -8.14 6.97 -9.51
CA THR A 70 -8.44 8.14 -10.33
C THR A 70 -8.22 7.81 -11.80
N LEU A 71 -8.98 8.47 -12.67
CA LEU A 71 -8.79 8.44 -14.12
C LEU A 71 -7.77 9.49 -14.58
N ILE A 72 -7.38 10.42 -13.71
CA ILE A 72 -6.38 11.44 -14.03
C ILE A 72 -5.02 10.73 -14.19
N PRO A 73 -4.39 10.79 -15.38
CA PRO A 73 -3.05 10.26 -15.58
C PRO A 73 -2.10 10.95 -14.60
N ARG A 74 -1.57 10.19 -13.64
CA ARG A 74 -0.50 10.68 -12.78
C ARG A 74 0.82 10.22 -13.37
N PRO A 75 1.81 11.10 -13.56
CA PRO A 75 3.16 10.62 -13.81
C PRO A 75 3.54 9.70 -12.66
N MET A 76 3.92 8.46 -12.97
CA MET A 76 4.42 7.52 -11.98
C MET A 76 5.91 7.80 -11.85
N PRO A 77 6.37 8.58 -10.85
CA PRO A 77 7.79 8.84 -10.71
C PRO A 77 8.49 7.51 -10.48
N PHE A 78 9.64 7.34 -11.11
CA PHE A 78 10.53 6.24 -10.78
C PHE A 78 10.95 6.37 -9.32
N ARG A 79 10.55 5.40 -8.49
CA ARG A 79 10.95 5.31 -7.09
C ARG A 79 11.91 4.15 -6.95
N PHE A 80 13.04 4.40 -6.32
CA PHE A 80 14.02 3.38 -5.98
C PHE A 80 14.44 3.56 -4.52
N GLN A 81 14.87 2.49 -3.88
CA GLN A 81 15.36 2.56 -2.50
C GLN A 81 16.78 3.14 -2.51
N SER A 82 17.01 4.27 -1.85
CA SER A 82 18.34 4.91 -1.79
C SER A 82 19.40 4.02 -1.15
N MET A 83 18.99 3.03 -0.33
CA MET A 83 19.88 2.03 0.26
C MET A 83 20.75 1.32 -0.78
N TRP A 84 20.25 1.16 -2.00
CA TRP A 84 20.97 0.46 -3.07
C TRP A 84 22.25 1.17 -3.47
N PHE A 85 22.34 2.50 -3.34
CA PHE A 85 23.59 3.22 -3.61
C PHE A 85 24.74 2.84 -2.67
N TYR A 86 24.44 2.31 -1.49
CA TYR A 86 25.44 1.90 -0.52
C TYR A 86 25.87 0.44 -0.69
N HIS A 87 25.23 -0.31 -1.59
CA HIS A 87 25.64 -1.67 -1.90
C HIS A 87 26.86 -1.64 -2.83
N SER A 88 27.92 -2.37 -2.50
CA SER A 88 29.20 -2.38 -3.26
C SER A 88 28.99 -2.62 -4.75
N ASP A 89 28.09 -3.55 -5.09
CA ASP A 89 27.92 -4.02 -6.46
C ASP A 89 26.94 -3.17 -7.28
N PHE A 90 26.30 -2.15 -6.67
CA PHE A 90 25.22 -1.41 -7.32
C PHE A 90 25.66 -0.75 -8.63
N LEU A 91 26.80 -0.05 -8.61
CA LEU A 91 27.30 0.65 -9.79
C LEU A 91 27.63 -0.32 -10.94
N ASP A 92 28.18 -1.49 -10.63
CA ASP A 92 28.54 -2.47 -11.66
C ASP A 92 27.31 -3.14 -12.27
N ILE A 93 26.30 -3.44 -11.45
CA ILE A 93 25.01 -3.94 -11.93
C ILE A 93 24.33 -2.90 -12.82
N ALA A 94 24.27 -1.64 -12.35
CA ALA A 94 23.69 -0.53 -13.09
C ALA A 94 24.34 -0.35 -14.47
N ARG A 95 25.68 -0.30 -14.52
CA ARG A 95 26.45 -0.22 -15.77
C ARG A 95 26.13 -1.38 -16.70
N ARG A 96 26.19 -2.62 -16.19
CA ARG A 96 25.94 -3.82 -17.00
C ARG A 96 24.54 -3.84 -17.60
N VAL A 97 23.52 -3.44 -16.84
CA VAL A 97 22.11 -3.46 -17.29
C VAL A 97 21.80 -2.32 -18.25
N TRP A 98 22.40 -1.15 -18.05
CA TRP A 98 22.21 0.01 -18.93
C TRP A 98 23.16 0.07 -20.13
N SER A 99 24.11 -0.86 -20.23
CA SER A 99 24.89 -1.02 -21.46
C SER A 99 23.94 -1.33 -22.62
N PRO A 100 24.04 -0.59 -23.74
CA PRO A 100 23.26 -0.90 -24.94
C PRO A 100 23.53 -2.35 -25.35
N LEU A 101 22.48 -3.08 -25.72
CA LEU A 101 22.65 -4.29 -26.51
C LEU A 101 23.37 -3.87 -27.79
N SER A 102 24.63 -4.23 -27.93
CA SER A 102 25.30 -4.23 -29.22
C SER A 102 24.65 -5.31 -30.07
N ILE A 103 23.48 -5.01 -30.63
CA ILE A 103 22.96 -5.73 -31.78
C ILE A 103 24.00 -5.47 -32.85
N GLY A 104 24.82 -6.49 -33.14
CA GLY A 104 25.82 -6.43 -34.18
C GLY A 104 25.15 -5.95 -35.45
N SER A 105 25.52 -4.77 -35.91
CA SER A 105 25.31 -4.37 -37.30
C SER A 105 26.07 -5.37 -38.16
N HIS A 106 25.35 -6.35 -38.71
CA HIS A 106 25.90 -7.17 -39.78
C HIS A 106 26.14 -6.25 -40.99
N PRO A 107 27.34 -6.27 -41.58
CA PRO A 107 27.66 -5.52 -42.80
C PRO A 107 26.88 -6.04 -44.01
#